data_AF-X0X634-F1
#
_entry.id   AF-X0X634-F1
#
_cell.length_a   1.000
_cell.length_b   1.000
_cell.length_c   1.000
_cell.angle_alpha   90.00
_cell.angle_beta   90.00
_cell.angle_gamma   90.00
#
_symmetry.space_group_name_H-M   'P 1'
#
loop_
_entity.id
_entity.type
_entity.pdbx_description
1 polymer ?
#
loop_
_entity_poly.entity_id
_entity_poly.type
_entity_poly.pdbx_seq_one_letter_code
_entity_poly.pdbx_strand_id
1 'polypeptide(L)'
;ATPIEALEREWQEHDIAHYTVLICGQEMGTKTEHIASIAREYKENHVLMIGDAPGDRRAARANDALFYPIIPGEEENSWEHFADESMERFFSGSYDGRYAADLSERFERALPDSPPWEVNA
;
A
#
# COMPACT_ATOMS: atom_id res chain seq x y z
N ALA A 1 14.90 -5.89 -6.22
CA ALA A 1 15.26 -5.94 -4.80
C ALA A 1 16.20 -4.79 -4.49
N THR A 2 15.70 -3.68 -3.96
CA THR A 2 16.53 -2.51 -3.64
C THR A 2 17.10 -2.68 -2.22
N PRO A 3 18.44 -2.62 -2.03
CA PRO A 3 19.05 -2.66 -0.69
C PRO A 3 18.59 -1.51 0.19
N ILE A 4 18.61 -1.69 1.52
CA ILE A 4 18.16 -0.65 2.48
C ILE A 4 18.95 0.65 2.34
N GLU A 5 20.28 0.57 2.18
CA GLU A 5 21.15 1.73 2.00
C GLU A 5 20.74 2.57 0.79
N ALA A 6 20.32 1.91 -0.31
CA ALA A 6 19.86 2.61 -1.50
C ALA A 6 18.52 3.32 -1.26
N LEU A 7 17.59 2.69 -0.52
CA LEU A 7 16.31 3.31 -0.15
C LEU A 7 16.53 4.52 0.77
N GLU A 8 17.33 4.37 1.84
CA GLU A 8 17.63 5.46 2.77
C GLU A 8 18.26 6.65 2.05
N ARG A 9 19.22 6.38 1.17
CA ARG A 9 19.88 7.43 0.38
C ARG A 9 18.90 8.15 -0.53
N GLU A 10 18.09 7.44 -1.31
CA GLU A 10 17.10 8.03 -2.22
C GLU A 10 16.09 8.90 -1.45
N TRP A 11 15.58 8.40 -0.32
CA TRP A 11 14.59 9.13 0.49
C TRP A 11 15.18 10.36 1.17
N GLN A 12 16.46 10.32 1.55
CA GLN A 12 17.18 11.49 2.05
C GLN A 12 17.46 12.51 0.94
N GLU A 13 17.88 12.06 -0.24
CA GLU A 13 18.12 12.94 -1.40
C GLU A 13 16.85 13.69 -1.83
N HIS A 14 15.68 13.07 -1.66
CA HIS A 14 14.37 13.67 -1.98
C HIS A 14 13.68 14.36 -0.80
N ASP A 15 14.33 14.49 0.37
CA ASP A 15 13.77 15.14 1.56
C ASP A 15 12.38 14.60 1.94
N ILE A 16 12.25 13.27 1.93
CA ILE A 16 11.02 12.58 2.38
C ILE A 16 11.27 11.66 3.57
N ALA A 17 12.53 11.31 3.85
CA ALA A 17 12.90 10.45 4.96
C ALA A 17 12.41 10.99 6.31
N HIS A 18 12.37 12.31 6.51
CA HIS A 18 11.94 12.92 7.78
C HIS A 18 10.44 12.79 8.07
N TYR A 19 9.63 12.41 7.09
CA TYR A 19 8.21 12.07 7.31
C TYR A 19 8.01 10.63 7.76
N THR A 20 9.06 9.82 7.82
CA THR A 20 8.99 8.40 8.20
C THR A 20 9.64 8.11 9.53
N VAL A 21 9.09 7.11 10.23
CA VAL A 21 9.68 6.57 11.47
C VAL A 21 10.62 5.40 11.18
N LEU A 22 10.36 4.65 10.11
CA LEU A 22 11.11 3.45 9.74
C LEU A 22 11.10 3.28 8.21
N ILE A 23 12.26 2.95 7.65
CA ILE A 23 12.42 2.53 6.26
C ILE A 23 12.75 1.05 6.27
N CYS A 24 11.91 0.24 5.62
CA CYS A 24 12.04 -1.22 5.62
C CYS A 24 12.62 -1.71 4.29
N GLY A 25 13.88 -2.14 4.29
CA GLY A 25 14.51 -2.79 3.14
C GLY A 25 14.14 -4.28 3.04
N GLN A 26 14.42 -4.88 1.87
CA GLN A 26 14.13 -6.31 1.62
C GLN A 26 14.84 -7.27 2.59
N GLU A 27 16.00 -6.88 3.10
CA GLU A 27 16.79 -7.67 4.05
C GLU A 27 16.15 -7.74 5.45
N MET A 28 15.16 -6.89 5.71
CA MET A 28 14.51 -6.78 7.02
C MET A 28 13.28 -7.68 7.17
N GLY A 29 13.00 -8.56 6.19
CA GLY A 29 11.85 -9.45 6.18
C GLY A 29 10.77 -9.06 5.18
N THR A 30 9.59 -9.66 5.35
CA THR A 30 8.43 -9.48 4.48
C THR A 30 7.58 -8.28 4.90
N LYS A 31 6.80 -7.73 3.95
CA LYS A 31 5.82 -6.65 4.24
C LYS A 31 4.85 -7.04 5.36
N THR A 32 4.45 -8.31 5.42
CA THR A 32 3.60 -8.83 6.50
C THR A 32 4.27 -8.69 7.86
N GLU A 33 5.56 -9.05 7.98
CA GLU A 33 6.33 -8.95 9.23
C GLU A 33 6.57 -7.49 9.64
N HIS A 34 6.80 -6.60 8.67
CA HIS A 34 6.96 -5.16 8.93
C HIS A 34 5.69 -4.52 9.47
N ILE A 35 4.53 -4.84 8.90
CA ILE A 35 3.25 -4.33 9.42
C ILE A 35 2.98 -4.93 10.80
N ALA A 36 3.22 -6.24 10.99
CA ALA A 36 2.99 -6.92 12.27
C ALA A 36 3.79 -6.30 13.43
N SER A 37 5.01 -5.80 13.15
CA SER A 37 5.89 -5.23 14.18
C SER A 37 5.41 -3.88 14.70
N ILE A 38 4.62 -3.13 13.92
CA ILE A 38 4.13 -1.79 14.28
C ILE A 38 2.61 -1.74 14.52
N ALA A 39 1.82 -2.59 13.88
CA ALA A 39 0.35 -2.50 13.88
C ALA A 39 -0.25 -2.64 15.28
N ARG A 40 0.43 -3.37 16.19
CA ARG A 40 0.01 -3.56 17.59
C ARG A 40 0.02 -2.27 18.42
N GLU A 41 0.75 -1.25 17.97
CA GLU A 41 0.81 0.06 18.63
C GLU A 41 -0.39 0.95 18.26
N TYR A 42 -1.22 0.52 17.31
CA TYR A 42 -2.37 1.27 16.82
C TYR A 42 -3.69 0.55 17.12
N LYS A 43 -4.77 1.31 17.20
CA LYS A 43 -6.13 0.75 17.33
C LYS A 43 -6.53 0.09 16.01
N GLU A 44 -7.53 -0.78 16.08
CA GLU A 44 -8.20 -1.32 14.90
C GLU A 44 -8.64 -0.18 13.96
N ASN A 45 -8.54 -0.40 12.65
CA ASN A 45 -8.83 0.57 11.60
C ASN A 45 -7.97 1.86 11.61
N HIS A 46 -6.85 1.87 12.33
CA HIS A 46 -5.89 3.00 12.34
C HIS A 46 -4.57 2.67 11.63
N VAL A 47 -4.53 1.58 10.86
CA VAL A 47 -3.40 1.21 10.00
C VAL A 47 -3.92 1.09 8.59
N LEU A 48 -3.34 1.87 7.68
CA LEU A 48 -3.67 1.85 6.25
C LEU A 48 -2.40 1.53 5.45
N MET A 49 -2.43 0.43 4.71
CA MET A 49 -1.40 0.08 3.74
C MET A 49 -1.78 0.64 2.37
N ILE A 50 -0.89 1.42 1.78
CA ILE A 50 -1.05 1.95 0.42
C ILE A 50 -0.11 1.17 -0.51
N GLY A 51 -0.63 0.61 -1.61
CA GLY A 51 0.21 -0.16 -2.53
C GLY A 51 -0.50 -0.60 -3.81
N ASP A 52 0.28 -1.03 -4.79
CA ASP A 52 -0.13 -1.40 -6.15
C ASP A 52 -0.07 -2.91 -6.41
N ALA A 53 0.51 -3.69 -5.49
CA ALA A 53 0.71 -5.11 -5.71
C ALA A 53 -0.31 -5.97 -4.94
N PRO A 54 -0.71 -7.14 -5.48
CA PRO A 54 -1.49 -8.12 -4.72
C PRO A 54 -0.81 -8.57 -3.41
N GLY A 55 0.53 -8.50 -3.37
CA GLY A 55 1.31 -8.76 -2.16
C GLY A 55 1.04 -7.76 -1.04
N ASP A 56 0.78 -6.49 -1.39
CA ASP A 56 0.46 -5.45 -0.41
C ASP A 56 -0.87 -5.73 0.24
N ARG A 57 -1.90 -5.92 -0.57
CA ARG A 57 -3.23 -6.27 -0.06
C ARG A 57 -3.22 -7.51 0.84
N ARG A 58 -2.42 -8.53 0.51
CA ARG A 58 -2.25 -9.71 1.37
C ARG A 58 -1.56 -9.38 2.69
N ALA A 59 -0.53 -8.54 2.69
CA ALA A 59 0.18 -8.13 3.89
C ALA A 59 -0.71 -7.29 4.83
N ALA A 60 -1.52 -6.38 4.27
CA ALA A 60 -2.51 -5.60 5.01
C ALA A 60 -3.52 -6.52 5.70
N ARG A 61 -4.15 -7.42 4.92
CA ARG A 61 -5.15 -8.37 5.41
C ARG A 61 -4.61 -9.32 6.47
N ALA A 62 -3.37 -9.76 6.36
CA ALA A 62 -2.74 -10.64 7.34
C ALA A 62 -2.51 -9.98 8.71
N ASN A 63 -2.63 -8.65 8.78
CA ASN A 63 -2.40 -7.84 9.97
C ASN A 63 -3.62 -7.02 10.39
N ASP A 64 -4.82 -7.37 9.88
CA ASP A 64 -6.06 -6.63 10.13
C ASP A 64 -5.93 -5.11 9.84
N ALA A 65 -5.06 -4.78 8.88
CA ALA A 65 -4.87 -3.41 8.40
C ALA A 65 -5.76 -3.15 7.18
N LEU A 66 -6.19 -1.90 7.05
CA LEU A 66 -6.89 -1.41 5.87
C LEU A 66 -5.93 -1.38 4.67
N PHE A 67 -6.48 -1.45 3.46
CA PHE A 67 -5.72 -1.38 2.22
C PHE A 67 -6.28 -0.32 1.28
N TYR A 68 -5.42 0.55 0.76
CA TYR A 68 -5.72 1.49 -0.31
C TYR A 68 -4.92 1.11 -1.57
N PRO A 69 -5.60 0.79 -2.68
CA PRO A 69 -4.93 0.41 -3.91
C PRO A 69 -4.43 1.63 -4.69
N ILE A 70 -3.19 1.54 -5.16
CA ILE A 70 -2.73 2.32 -6.32
C ILE A 70 -3.03 1.47 -7.56
N ILE A 71 -3.96 1.94 -8.39
CA ILE A 71 -4.45 1.17 -9.53
C ILE A 71 -3.42 1.25 -10.68
N PRO A 72 -2.89 0.11 -11.17
CA PRO A 72 -1.96 0.11 -12.28
C PRO A 72 -2.58 0.75 -13.54
N GLY A 73 -1.87 1.69 -14.16
CA GLY A 73 -2.36 2.48 -15.30
C GLY A 73 -3.29 3.64 -14.92
N GLU A 74 -3.61 3.82 -13.65
CA GLU A 74 -4.36 4.96 -13.10
C GLU A 74 -3.66 5.52 -11.84
N GLU A 75 -2.33 5.52 -11.79
CA GLU A 75 -1.55 5.85 -10.59
C GLU A 75 -1.79 7.30 -10.15
N GLU A 76 -1.74 8.26 -11.08
CA GLU A 76 -1.99 9.69 -10.80
C GLU A 76 -3.39 9.90 -10.22
N ASN A 77 -4.42 9.34 -10.87
CA ASN A 77 -5.80 9.39 -10.38
C ASN A 77 -5.95 8.73 -9.00
N SER A 78 -5.21 7.65 -8.74
CA SER A 78 -5.23 6.96 -7.45
C SER A 78 -4.66 7.85 -6.34
N TRP A 79 -3.60 8.60 -6.61
CA TRP A 79 -3.02 9.55 -5.65
C TRP A 79 -3.88 10.80 -5.45
N GLU A 80 -4.46 11.35 -6.52
CA GLU A 80 -5.41 12.47 -6.42
C GLU A 80 -6.64 12.08 -5.60
N HIS A 81 -7.28 10.95 -5.92
CA HIS A 81 -8.42 10.45 -5.14
C HIS A 81 -8.05 10.16 -3.68
N PHE A 82 -6.82 9.71 -3.42
CA PHE A 82 -6.34 9.50 -2.07
C PHE A 82 -6.31 10.80 -1.27
N ALA A 83 -5.69 11.84 -1.85
CA ALA A 83 -5.55 13.15 -1.23
C ALA A 83 -6.90 13.84 -1.04
N ASP A 84 -7.79 13.76 -2.02
CA ASP A 84 -9.06 14.49 -2.04
C ASP A 84 -10.15 13.84 -1.19
N GLU A 85 -10.13 12.51 -1.02
CA GLU A 85 -11.23 11.79 -0.36
C GLU A 85 -10.77 10.70 0.61
N SER A 86 -9.95 9.74 0.15
CA SER A 86 -9.63 8.53 0.92
C SER A 86 -8.93 8.84 2.24
N MET A 87 -8.06 9.85 2.25
CA MET A 87 -7.32 10.29 3.42
C MET A 87 -8.26 10.81 4.52
N GLU A 88 -9.23 11.65 4.17
CA GLU A 88 -10.22 12.15 5.13
C GLU A 88 -11.12 11.03 5.67
N ARG A 89 -11.53 10.10 4.80
CA ARG A 89 -12.28 8.92 5.22
C ARG A 89 -11.50 8.05 6.20
N PHE A 90 -10.19 7.89 5.98
CA PHE A 90 -9.33 7.15 6.90
C PHE A 90 -9.25 7.84 8.25
N PHE A 91 -8.93 9.14 8.29
CA PHE A 91 -8.82 9.87 9.56
C PHE A 91 -10.16 10.01 10.30
N SER A 92 -11.29 10.04 9.60
CA SER A 92 -12.63 10.05 10.22
C SER A 92 -13.13 8.67 10.67
N GLY A 93 -12.40 7.59 10.35
CA GLY A 93 -12.83 6.21 10.63
C GLY A 93 -13.97 5.70 9.74
N SER A 94 -14.24 6.37 8.61
CA SER A 94 -15.29 6.03 7.64
C SER A 94 -14.78 5.36 6.36
N TYR A 95 -13.50 4.98 6.33
CA TYR A 95 -12.85 4.33 5.19
C TYR A 95 -13.33 2.90 4.93
N ASP A 96 -13.53 2.12 6.00
CA ASP A 96 -13.84 0.70 5.87
C ASP A 96 -15.26 0.42 5.35
N GLY A 97 -15.59 -0.84 5.12
CA GLY A 97 -16.89 -1.29 4.64
C GLY A 97 -17.02 -1.11 3.14
N ARG A 98 -18.12 -0.50 2.69
CA ARG A 98 -18.45 -0.46 1.25
C ARG A 98 -17.42 0.31 0.44
N TYR A 99 -16.91 1.40 0.98
CA TYR A 99 -15.94 2.26 0.31
C TYR A 99 -14.63 1.50 0.00
N ALA A 100 -13.99 0.91 1.02
CA ALA A 100 -12.81 0.07 0.84
C ALA A 100 -13.05 -1.14 -0.06
N ALA A 101 -14.25 -1.74 -0.01
CA ALA A 101 -14.62 -2.86 -0.87
C ALA A 101 -14.70 -2.47 -2.36
N ASP A 102 -15.31 -1.32 -2.68
CA ASP A 102 -15.43 -0.82 -4.06
C ASP A 102 -14.03 -0.48 -4.64
N LEU A 103 -13.14 0.10 -3.84
CA LEU A 103 -11.74 0.33 -4.22
C LEU A 103 -11.01 -0.99 -4.48
N SER A 104 -11.20 -1.99 -3.62
CA SER A 104 -10.60 -3.31 -3.78
C SER A 104 -11.08 -4.03 -5.04
N GLU A 105 -12.36 -3.89 -5.41
CA GLU A 105 -12.92 -4.45 -6.64
C GLU A 105 -12.37 -3.75 -7.90
N ARG A 106 -12.18 -2.43 -7.86
CA ARG A 106 -11.50 -1.70 -8.93
C ARG A 106 -10.07 -2.20 -9.12
N PHE A 107 -9.36 -2.38 -8.02
CA PHE A 107 -8.00 -2.91 -8.02
C PHE A 107 -7.94 -4.31 -8.64
N GLU A 108 -8.80 -5.23 -8.20
CA GLU A 108 -8.85 -6.60 -8.74
C GLU A 108 -9.08 -6.61 -10.26
N ARG A 109 -9.97 -5.75 -10.76
CA ARG A 109 -10.27 -5.65 -12.21
C ARG A 109 -9.12 -5.08 -13.04
N ALA A 110 -8.23 -4.29 -12.44
CA ALA A 110 -7.08 -3.71 -13.11
C ALA A 110 -5.89 -4.68 -13.18
N LEU A 111 -5.90 -5.76 -12.40
CA LEU A 111 -4.84 -6.75 -12.43
C LEU A 111 -4.95 -7.62 -13.69
N PRO A 112 -3.85 -7.84 -14.43
CA PRO A 112 -3.88 -8.70 -15.60
C PRO A 112 -4.13 -10.16 -15.20
N ASP A 113 -5.16 -10.77 -15.78
CA ASP A 113 -5.46 -12.20 -15.61
C ASP A 113 -4.39 -13.11 -16.24
N SER A 114 -3.63 -12.59 -17.21
CA SER A 114 -2.59 -13.33 -17.91
C SER A 114 -1.40 -12.42 -18.19
N PRO A 115 -0.17 -12.94 -18.05
CA PRO A 115 1.00 -12.15 -18.35
C PRO A 115 1.05 -11.78 -19.84
N PRO A 116 1.49 -10.56 -20.20
CA PRO A 116 1.44 -10.05 -21.58
C PRO A 116 2.36 -10.80 -22.56
N TRP A 117 3.19 -11.74 -22.09
CA TRP A 117 4.05 -12.57 -22.94
C TRP A 117 3.45 -13.95 -23.27
N GLU A 118 2.30 -14.32 -22.70
CA GLU A 118 1.59 -15.58 -23.03
C GLU A 118 0.60 -15.43 -24.20
N VAL A 119 0.33 -14.21 -24.65
CA VAL A 119 -0.46 -13.92 -25.86
C VAL A 119 0.40 -14.13 -27.12
N ASN A 120 0.93 -15.33 -27.33
CA ASN A 120 1.38 -15.92 -28.61
C ASN A 120 2.10 -17.24 -28.31
N ALA A 121 1.34 -18.33 -28.17
CA ALA A 121 1.84 -19.70 -28.28
C ALA A 121 1.00 -20.45 -29.32
#